data_AF-A0A9E6DZ05-F1
#
_entry.id   AF-A0A9E6DZ05-F1
#
_cell.length_a   1.000
_cell.length_b   1.000
_cell.length_c   1.000
_cell.angle_alpha   90.00
_cell.angle_beta   90.00
_cell.angle_gamma   90.00
#
_symmetry.space_group_name_H-M   'P 1'
#
loop_
_entity.id
_entity.type
_entity.pdbx_description
1 polymer ?
#
loop_
_entity_poly.entity_id
_entity_poly.type
_entity_poly.pdbx_seq_one_letter_code
_entity_poly.pdbx_strand_id
1 'polypeptide(L)'
;MAVPDVAESDQGQILPDQRQFVEVIHGNDTAQGLYGSSDDELLLGEDGGDVLSGGAGNDTLMGGAGNDNYLFALGDGQDIINNYDTGATNTDVLSFGSGITSSQVSASRRDNDLVLQVNGTEDQVTVEGYFVNNGDSDYSLSSITFEDGTNWDIDDVTQLIASPTSLNSGANSLSSETASLDFSLNLLVQSYTAFDSDDDADISNLNRNNFNALPVIEIY
;
A
#
# COMPACT_ATOMS: atom_id res chain seq x y z
N MET A 1 37.74 15.44 -7.08
CA MET A 1 36.49 14.69 -6.84
C MET A 1 36.30 14.68 -5.33
N ALA A 2 35.28 15.35 -4.83
CA ALA A 2 34.92 15.22 -3.42
C ALA A 2 34.36 13.80 -3.23
N VAL A 3 34.92 13.06 -2.27
CA VAL A 3 34.29 11.85 -1.75
C VAL A 3 32.93 12.28 -1.18
N PRO A 4 31.82 11.60 -1.51
CA PRO A 4 30.56 11.88 -0.83
C PRO A 4 30.76 11.53 0.65
N ASP A 5 30.50 12.52 1.50
CA ASP A 5 30.47 12.35 2.95
C ASP A 5 29.14 11.65 3.26
N VAL A 6 29.13 10.32 3.17
CA VAL A 6 27.98 9.52 3.62
C VAL A 6 28.06 9.48 5.14
N ALA A 7 27.41 10.44 5.78
CA ALA A 7 27.15 10.36 7.20
C ALA A 7 26.31 9.10 7.49
N GLU A 8 26.65 8.39 8.56
CA GLU A 8 25.81 7.32 9.09
C GLU A 8 24.83 7.94 10.09
N SER A 9 23.57 7.49 10.10
CA SER A 9 22.65 7.81 11.20
C SER A 9 23.15 7.18 12.50
N ASP A 10 22.59 7.60 13.64
CA ASP A 10 22.91 7.02 14.94
C ASP A 10 22.51 5.52 15.02
N GLN A 11 21.66 5.08 14.09
CA GLN A 11 21.24 3.69 13.90
C GLN A 11 22.11 2.92 12.87
N GLY A 12 23.21 3.50 12.39
CA GLY A 12 24.13 2.85 11.44
C GLY A 12 23.59 2.79 10.00
N GLN A 13 22.60 3.61 9.68
CA GLN A 13 22.01 3.69 8.37
C GLN A 13 22.78 4.67 7.48
N ILE A 14 22.97 4.32 6.21
CA ILE A 14 23.64 5.22 5.25
C ILE A 14 22.66 6.32 4.87
N LEU A 15 23.00 7.57 5.17
CA LEU A 15 22.19 8.72 4.78
C LEU A 15 22.38 9.03 3.28
N PRO A 16 21.35 9.59 2.61
CA PRO A 16 21.50 10.11 1.26
C PRO A 16 22.51 11.26 1.23
N ASP A 17 22.93 11.68 0.02
CA ASP A 17 23.80 12.85 -0.13
C ASP A 17 23.05 14.11 0.31
N GLN A 18 23.30 14.54 1.55
CA GLN A 18 22.59 15.64 2.19
C GLN A 18 22.67 16.96 1.42
N ARG A 19 23.64 17.12 0.51
CA ARG A 19 23.79 18.32 -0.33
C ARG A 19 22.71 18.44 -1.41
N GLN A 20 21.90 17.42 -1.60
CA GLN A 20 20.77 17.44 -2.54
C GLN A 20 19.53 18.12 -1.95
N PHE A 21 19.46 18.24 -0.63
CA PHE A 21 18.34 18.83 0.08
C PHE A 21 18.62 20.30 0.43
N VAL A 22 17.55 21.08 0.50
CA VAL A 22 17.60 22.49 0.93
C VAL A 22 17.90 22.59 2.42
N GLU A 23 17.26 21.73 3.21
CA GLU A 23 17.45 21.63 4.64
C GLU A 23 17.46 20.17 5.10
N VAL A 24 18.22 19.89 6.16
CA VAL A 24 18.16 18.64 6.90
C VAL A 24 17.59 18.96 8.27
N ILE A 25 16.43 18.39 8.59
CA ILE A 25 15.70 18.60 9.83
C ILE A 25 15.93 17.40 10.72
N HIS A 26 16.50 17.62 11.90
CA HIS A 26 16.79 16.57 12.88
C HIS A 26 15.82 16.64 14.07
N GLY A 27 15.33 15.48 14.46
CA GLY A 27 14.75 15.20 15.77
C GLY A 27 15.84 15.00 16.83
N ASN A 28 15.52 14.20 17.83
CA ASN A 28 16.35 13.81 18.96
C ASN A 28 15.73 12.57 19.60
N ASP A 29 16.31 12.08 20.70
CA ASP A 29 15.90 10.87 21.41
C ASP A 29 14.51 10.92 22.11
N THR A 30 13.60 11.80 21.69
CA THR A 30 12.25 11.92 22.23
C THR A 30 11.23 12.10 21.12
N ALA A 31 9.98 11.66 21.37
CA ALA A 31 8.86 11.85 20.45
C ALA A 31 8.62 13.33 20.08
N GLN A 32 8.65 13.62 18.79
CA GLN A 32 8.55 14.96 18.21
C GLN A 32 7.61 15.02 17.00
N GLY A 33 7.19 16.24 16.67
CA GLY A 33 6.62 16.55 15.36
C GLY A 33 7.67 17.26 14.51
N LEU A 34 8.04 16.65 13.39
CA LEU A 34 8.93 17.20 12.38
C LEU A 34 8.10 17.58 11.15
N TYR A 35 8.14 18.86 10.81
CA TYR A 35 7.36 19.43 9.72
C TYR A 35 8.30 20.19 8.81
N GLY A 36 8.44 19.74 7.56
CA GLY A 36 9.16 20.44 6.52
C GLY A 36 8.33 21.59 5.93
N SER A 37 8.77 22.08 4.79
CA SER A 37 8.26 23.29 4.17
C SER A 37 7.66 23.04 2.79
N SER A 38 8.09 23.81 1.79
CA SER A 38 7.69 23.66 0.38
C SER A 38 8.90 23.36 -0.52
N ASP A 39 10.05 23.12 0.09
CA ASP A 39 11.33 22.87 -0.57
C ASP A 39 11.56 21.34 -0.60
N ASP A 40 12.73 20.87 -1.06
CA ASP A 40 13.08 19.44 -0.95
C ASP A 40 13.94 19.26 0.31
N GLU A 41 13.43 18.55 1.33
CA GLU A 41 14.07 18.36 2.63
C GLU A 41 14.37 16.89 2.98
N LEU A 42 15.33 16.70 3.88
CA LEU A 42 15.58 15.44 4.57
C LEU A 42 15.15 15.57 6.03
N LEU A 43 14.15 14.80 6.45
CA LEU A 43 13.69 14.75 7.84
C LEU A 43 14.21 13.47 8.50
N LEU A 44 14.89 13.62 9.62
CA LEU A 44 15.49 12.54 10.42
C LEU A 44 14.88 12.59 11.82
N GLY A 45 14.01 11.63 12.18
CA GLY A 45 13.39 11.53 13.51
C GLY A 45 14.38 11.16 14.62
N GLU A 46 15.32 10.28 14.29
CA GLU A 46 16.31 9.69 15.21
C GLU A 46 15.67 8.64 16.13
N ASP A 47 15.51 8.91 17.43
CA ASP A 47 14.97 7.97 18.42
C ASP A 47 13.68 8.58 19.00
N GLY A 48 12.54 7.91 18.90
CA GLY A 48 11.29 8.52 19.35
C GLY A 48 10.07 7.91 18.69
N GLY A 49 8.88 8.28 19.16
CA GLY A 49 7.66 8.04 18.41
C GLY A 49 7.31 9.32 17.68
N ASP A 50 7.84 9.51 16.49
CA ASP A 50 7.82 10.79 15.80
C ASP A 50 6.64 10.92 14.84
N VAL A 51 6.29 12.17 14.54
CA VAL A 51 5.33 12.52 13.49
C VAL A 51 6.07 13.33 12.45
N LEU A 52 6.24 12.77 11.25
CA LEU A 52 6.99 13.37 10.17
C LEU A 52 6.05 13.80 9.05
N SER A 53 6.20 15.02 8.56
CA SER A 53 5.49 15.53 7.38
C SER A 53 6.46 16.39 6.57
N GLY A 54 6.75 15.98 5.34
CA GLY A 54 7.63 16.74 4.44
C GLY A 54 7.04 18.10 4.07
N GLY A 55 5.73 18.12 3.85
CA GLY A 55 5.06 19.29 3.30
C GLY A 55 5.06 19.17 1.78
N ALA A 56 5.13 20.30 1.08
CA ALA A 56 5.27 20.24 -0.38
C ALA A 56 6.74 20.07 -0.75
N GLY A 57 7.02 19.36 -1.84
CA GLY A 57 8.41 19.13 -2.24
C GLY A 57 8.61 17.72 -2.75
N ASN A 58 9.85 17.24 -2.73
CA ASN A 58 10.15 15.82 -2.83
C ASN A 58 11.05 15.48 -1.67
N ASP A 59 10.43 15.09 -0.57
CA ASP A 59 11.11 14.93 0.70
C ASP A 59 11.62 13.51 0.90
N THR A 60 12.63 13.37 1.77
CA THR A 60 13.03 12.07 2.30
C THR A 60 12.79 12.06 3.80
N LEU A 61 11.95 11.12 4.25
CA LEU A 61 11.51 10.99 5.63
C LEU A 61 12.10 9.70 6.22
N MET A 62 12.87 9.83 7.30
CA MET A 62 13.43 8.72 8.05
C MET A 62 13.00 8.86 9.50
N GLY A 63 12.06 8.02 9.95
CA GLY A 63 11.56 8.06 11.32
C GLY A 63 12.62 7.66 12.34
N GLY A 64 13.34 6.57 12.05
CA GLY A 64 14.36 6.05 12.94
C GLY A 64 13.77 5.03 13.90
N ALA A 65 14.19 5.03 15.16
CA ALA A 65 13.77 4.03 16.13
C ALA A 65 12.53 4.47 16.90
N GLY A 66 11.48 3.64 16.91
CA GLY A 66 10.31 3.82 17.75
C GLY A 66 9.02 3.53 17.03
N ASN A 67 8.01 4.40 17.19
CA ASN A 67 6.71 4.20 16.56
C ASN A 67 6.34 5.49 15.84
N ASP A 68 6.66 5.53 14.57
CA ASP A 68 6.61 6.74 13.77
C ASP A 68 5.33 6.85 12.96
N ASN A 69 4.93 8.09 12.69
CA ASN A 69 3.78 8.40 11.86
C ASN A 69 4.16 9.38 10.75
N TYR A 70 4.22 8.88 9.53
CA TYR A 70 4.47 9.67 8.34
C TYR A 70 3.15 10.21 7.81
N LEU A 71 3.02 11.53 7.70
CA LEU A 71 1.84 12.20 7.20
C LEU A 71 2.06 12.62 5.75
N PHE A 72 1.10 12.31 4.88
CA PHE A 72 1.12 12.71 3.48
C PHE A 72 -0.20 13.34 3.05
N ALA A 73 -0.17 14.52 2.45
CA ALA A 73 -1.32 15.27 1.98
C ALA A 73 -1.28 15.54 0.47
N LEU A 74 -2.39 16.03 -0.08
CA LEU A 74 -2.45 16.43 -1.48
C LEU A 74 -1.56 17.65 -1.74
N GLY A 75 -0.75 17.57 -2.78
CA GLY A 75 0.24 18.58 -3.14
C GLY A 75 1.57 18.45 -2.41
N ASP A 76 1.77 17.37 -1.63
CA ASP A 76 3.03 17.11 -0.95
C ASP A 76 4.14 16.72 -1.94
N GLY A 77 3.79 16.24 -3.14
CA GLY A 77 4.73 15.90 -4.21
C GLY A 77 5.18 14.44 -4.15
N GLN A 78 6.46 14.16 -4.40
CA GLN A 78 6.96 12.78 -4.53
C GLN A 78 7.94 12.43 -3.42
N ASP A 79 7.40 11.94 -2.30
CA ASP A 79 8.17 11.67 -1.10
C ASP A 79 8.73 10.25 -1.06
N ILE A 80 9.83 10.11 -0.32
CA ILE A 80 10.49 8.85 -0.02
C ILE A 80 10.42 8.64 1.49
N ILE A 81 9.92 7.48 1.90
CA ILE A 81 9.96 7.01 3.28
C ILE A 81 11.01 5.91 3.38
N ASN A 82 11.93 6.07 4.31
CA ASN A 82 12.85 5.03 4.71
C ASN A 82 12.56 4.64 6.17
N ASN A 83 11.76 3.58 6.33
CA ASN A 83 11.30 3.12 7.64
C ASN A 83 12.25 2.13 8.30
N TYR A 84 13.57 2.31 8.16
CA TYR A 84 14.50 1.38 8.78
C TYR A 84 14.50 1.52 10.30
N ASP A 85 13.95 0.52 10.99
CA ASP A 85 13.90 0.45 12.45
C ASP A 85 14.25 -0.97 12.94
N THR A 86 15.31 -1.08 13.74
CA THR A 86 15.76 -2.35 14.35
C THR A 86 15.11 -2.63 15.72
N GLY A 87 14.20 -1.78 16.16
CA GLY A 87 13.39 -1.93 17.36
C GLY A 87 12.57 -3.22 17.36
N ALA A 88 12.31 -3.75 18.56
CA ALA A 88 11.62 -5.04 18.71
C ALA A 88 10.08 -4.94 18.63
N THR A 89 9.53 -3.72 18.60
CA THR A 89 8.08 -3.45 18.64
C THR A 89 7.81 -2.14 17.92
N ASN A 90 7.74 -2.20 16.59
CA ASN A 90 7.62 -0.99 15.77
C ASN A 90 6.23 -1.03 15.13
N THR A 91 5.47 0.02 15.35
CA THR A 91 4.11 0.19 14.83
C THR A 91 4.05 1.43 13.96
N ASP A 92 4.92 1.48 12.95
CA ASP A 92 5.03 2.64 12.07
C ASP A 92 3.87 2.72 11.09
N VAL A 93 3.39 3.94 10.87
CA VAL A 93 2.19 4.21 10.09
C VAL A 93 2.47 5.27 9.04
N LEU A 94 2.01 5.02 7.81
CA LEU A 94 1.77 6.08 6.84
C LEU A 94 0.30 6.50 6.91
N SER A 95 0.04 7.77 7.16
CA SER A 95 -1.29 8.36 7.21
C SER A 95 -1.52 9.33 6.07
N PHE A 96 -2.39 8.94 5.14
CA PHE A 96 -2.90 9.83 4.11
C PHE A 96 -3.91 10.83 4.71
N GLY A 97 -3.68 12.11 4.43
CA GLY A 97 -4.46 13.24 4.91
C GLY A 97 -5.83 13.39 4.23
N SER A 98 -6.51 14.48 4.56
CA SER A 98 -7.85 14.75 4.03
C SER A 98 -7.85 14.91 2.50
N GLY A 99 -8.88 14.36 1.84
CA GLY A 99 -9.00 14.31 0.39
C GLY A 99 -8.40 13.08 -0.27
N ILE A 100 -7.75 12.18 0.50
CA ILE A 100 -7.13 10.96 0.00
C ILE A 100 -7.78 9.73 0.65
N THR A 101 -8.68 9.11 -0.11
CA THR A 101 -9.32 7.83 0.24
C THR A 101 -8.55 6.66 -0.36
N SER A 102 -8.74 5.45 0.20
CA SER A 102 -8.09 4.24 -0.30
C SER A 102 -8.37 3.98 -1.79
N SER A 103 -9.57 4.33 -2.26
CA SER A 103 -9.97 4.18 -3.66
C SER A 103 -9.24 5.11 -4.64
N GLN A 104 -8.64 6.19 -4.12
CA GLN A 104 -7.88 7.15 -4.91
C GLN A 104 -6.40 6.79 -4.99
N VAL A 105 -5.92 5.80 -4.24
CA VAL A 105 -4.51 5.41 -4.24
C VAL A 105 -4.31 4.09 -4.96
N SER A 106 -3.37 4.06 -5.89
CA SER A 106 -2.91 2.81 -6.52
C SER A 106 -1.57 2.39 -5.91
N ALA A 107 -1.49 1.14 -5.47
CA ALA A 107 -0.24 0.51 -5.03
C ALA A 107 0.43 -0.23 -6.19
N SER A 108 1.75 -0.10 -6.28
CA SER A 108 2.56 -0.88 -7.21
C SER A 108 3.91 -1.23 -6.57
N ARG A 109 4.55 -2.27 -7.06
CA ARG A 109 5.88 -2.70 -6.60
C ARG A 109 6.94 -2.31 -7.62
N ARG A 110 8.01 -1.65 -7.16
CA ARG A 110 9.21 -1.39 -7.95
C ARG A 110 10.41 -2.01 -7.22
N ASP A 111 10.93 -3.11 -7.76
CA ASP A 111 11.95 -3.93 -7.09
C ASP A 111 11.51 -4.37 -5.69
N ASN A 112 12.07 -3.82 -4.61
CA ASN A 112 11.63 -4.08 -3.23
C ASN A 112 10.87 -2.91 -2.61
N ASP A 113 10.63 -1.84 -3.35
CA ASP A 113 9.93 -0.65 -2.89
C ASP A 113 8.43 -0.79 -3.14
N LEU A 114 7.64 -0.24 -2.22
CA LEU A 114 6.23 0.04 -2.42
C LEU A 114 6.08 1.45 -2.96
N VAL A 115 5.35 1.59 -4.06
CA VAL A 115 5.00 2.88 -4.66
C VAL A 115 3.49 3.08 -4.54
N LEU A 116 3.10 4.14 -3.85
CA LEU A 116 1.71 4.56 -3.65
C LEU A 116 1.48 5.86 -4.41
N GLN A 117 0.71 5.79 -5.49
CA GLN A 117 0.37 6.95 -6.32
C GLN A 117 -1.05 7.42 -6.03
N VAL A 118 -1.23 8.72 -5.77
CA VAL A 118 -2.56 9.33 -5.71
C VAL A 118 -3.06 9.58 -7.14
N ASN A 119 -4.12 8.85 -7.53
CA ASN A 119 -4.63 8.81 -8.89
C ASN A 119 -5.10 10.19 -9.39
N GLY A 120 -4.63 10.57 -10.58
CA GLY A 120 -4.98 11.85 -11.20
C GLY A 120 -4.15 13.05 -10.72
N THR A 121 -3.10 12.81 -9.94
CA THR A 121 -2.12 13.82 -9.47
C THR A 121 -0.70 13.36 -9.79
N GLU A 122 0.30 14.18 -9.44
CA GLU A 122 1.71 13.78 -9.43
C GLU A 122 2.16 13.32 -8.02
N ASP A 123 1.25 13.36 -7.04
CA ASP A 123 1.56 13.07 -5.63
C ASP A 123 1.80 11.56 -5.43
N GLN A 124 2.96 11.21 -4.90
CA GLN A 124 3.43 9.83 -4.76
C GLN A 124 4.21 9.65 -3.46
N VAL A 125 4.04 8.51 -2.81
CA VAL A 125 4.92 8.06 -1.72
C VAL A 125 5.63 6.77 -2.14
N THR A 126 6.95 6.76 -1.98
CA THR A 126 7.76 5.55 -2.15
C THR A 126 8.26 5.08 -0.79
N VAL A 127 7.87 3.88 -0.37
CA VAL A 127 8.40 3.25 0.85
C VAL A 127 9.52 2.31 0.46
N GLU A 128 10.75 2.71 0.75
CA GLU A 128 11.96 1.98 0.37
C GLU A 128 12.05 0.65 1.10
N GLY A 129 12.36 -0.41 0.37
CA GLY A 129 12.59 -1.72 0.98
C GLY A 129 11.36 -2.38 1.63
N TYR A 130 10.16 -1.85 1.44
CA TYR A 130 8.91 -2.36 2.01
C TYR A 130 8.71 -3.88 1.82
N PHE A 131 9.17 -4.44 0.71
CA PHE A 131 9.07 -5.88 0.39
C PHE A 131 10.34 -6.69 0.67
N VAL A 132 11.35 -6.12 1.33
CA VAL A 132 12.52 -6.88 1.82
C VAL A 132 12.03 -8.01 2.72
N ASN A 133 12.58 -9.20 2.53
CA ASN A 133 12.13 -10.44 3.20
C ASN A 133 10.62 -10.69 3.09
N ASN A 134 9.97 -10.25 2.01
CA ASN A 134 8.52 -10.31 1.80
C ASN A 134 7.69 -9.49 2.81
N GLY A 135 8.24 -8.37 3.29
CA GLY A 135 7.56 -7.50 4.26
C GLY A 135 7.71 -7.95 5.72
N ASP A 136 8.60 -8.91 5.97
CA ASP A 136 9.04 -9.31 7.31
C ASP A 136 10.45 -8.77 7.55
N SER A 137 10.57 -7.45 7.62
CA SER A 137 11.85 -6.77 7.77
C SER A 137 11.73 -5.45 8.52
N ASP A 138 12.87 -4.97 8.98
CA ASP A 138 13.06 -3.67 9.64
C ASP A 138 12.63 -2.46 8.78
N TYR A 139 12.21 -2.64 7.52
CA TYR A 139 11.81 -1.56 6.59
C TYR A 139 10.30 -1.47 6.36
N SER A 140 9.50 -2.43 6.84
CA SER A 140 8.07 -2.48 6.56
C SER A 140 7.29 -1.58 7.50
N LEU A 141 6.42 -0.74 6.95
CA LEU A 141 5.38 -0.08 7.75
C LEU A 141 4.40 -1.11 8.30
N SER A 142 3.93 -0.90 9.52
CA SER A 142 2.88 -1.73 10.12
C SER A 142 1.53 -1.51 9.47
N SER A 143 1.25 -0.28 9.03
CA SER A 143 -0.02 0.03 8.38
C SER A 143 0.00 1.29 7.53
N ILE A 144 -0.93 1.35 6.57
CA ILE A 144 -1.21 2.53 5.74
C ILE A 144 -2.68 2.91 5.94
N THR A 145 -2.92 4.12 6.42
CA THR A 145 -4.25 4.61 6.81
C THR A 145 -4.73 5.72 5.88
N PHE A 146 -6.04 5.77 5.64
CA PHE A 146 -6.68 6.71 4.71
C PHE A 146 -7.81 7.50 5.38
N GLU A 147 -8.24 8.61 4.74
CA GLU A 147 -9.32 9.46 5.24
C GLU A 147 -10.64 8.71 5.46
N ASP A 148 -10.95 7.73 4.60
CA ASP A 148 -12.18 6.93 4.67
C ASP A 148 -12.18 5.91 5.82
N GLY A 149 -11.11 5.85 6.62
CA GLY A 149 -10.93 4.91 7.72
C GLY A 149 -10.45 3.53 7.28
N THR A 150 -10.17 3.34 5.98
CA THR A 150 -9.52 2.12 5.48
C THR A 150 -8.10 2.05 6.03
N ASN A 151 -7.66 0.82 6.29
CA ASN A 151 -6.32 0.50 6.75
C ASN A 151 -5.78 -0.63 5.89
N TRP A 152 -4.60 -0.48 5.29
CA TRP A 152 -3.90 -1.56 4.60
C TRP A 152 -2.73 -2.03 5.46
N ASP A 153 -2.69 -3.33 5.71
CA ASP A 153 -1.50 -4.02 6.20
C ASP A 153 -0.69 -4.62 5.04
N ILE A 154 0.38 -5.35 5.37
CA ILE A 154 1.23 -6.01 4.39
C ILE A 154 0.47 -7.04 3.52
N ASP A 155 -0.54 -7.71 4.08
CA ASP A 155 -1.33 -8.70 3.34
C ASP A 155 -2.26 -8.00 2.35
N ASP A 156 -2.91 -6.90 2.77
CA ASP A 156 -3.74 -6.07 1.90
C ASP A 156 -2.93 -5.50 0.73
N VAL A 157 -1.75 -4.92 1.01
CA VAL A 157 -0.85 -4.39 -0.02
C VAL A 157 -0.39 -5.49 -0.97
N THR A 158 -0.04 -6.67 -0.44
CA THR A 158 0.39 -7.80 -1.27
C THR A 158 -0.73 -8.29 -2.19
N GLN A 159 -1.98 -8.29 -1.73
CA GLN A 159 -3.13 -8.64 -2.56
C GLN A 159 -3.40 -7.59 -3.66
N LEU A 160 -3.28 -6.31 -3.31
CA LEU A 160 -3.44 -5.18 -4.23
C LEU A 160 -2.48 -5.22 -5.42
N ILE A 161 -1.20 -5.52 -5.15
CA ILE A 161 -0.18 -5.59 -6.21
C ILE A 161 -0.29 -6.89 -7.03
N ALA A 162 -0.78 -7.98 -6.42
CA ALA A 162 -0.94 -9.27 -7.10
C ALA A 162 -2.17 -9.31 -8.01
N SER A 163 -3.20 -8.53 -7.67
CA SER A 163 -4.44 -8.40 -8.43
C SER A 163 -4.65 -6.94 -8.81
N PRO A 164 -4.17 -6.47 -9.97
CA PRO A 164 -4.41 -5.11 -10.43
C PRO A 164 -5.86 -4.93 -10.89
N THR A 165 -6.85 -5.22 -10.03
CA THR A 165 -8.27 -4.83 -10.08
C THR A 165 -9.05 -5.42 -8.89
N SER A 166 -9.82 -4.56 -8.20
CA SER A 166 -10.88 -4.84 -7.21
C SER A 166 -10.49 -4.88 -5.72
N LEU A 167 -10.34 -3.70 -5.11
CA LEU A 167 -10.74 -3.53 -3.71
C LEU A 167 -12.26 -3.44 -3.63
N ASN A 168 -12.89 -4.58 -3.37
CA ASN A 168 -14.14 -4.58 -2.62
C ASN A 168 -14.02 -5.70 -1.58
N SER A 169 -13.48 -5.35 -0.42
CA SER A 169 -13.42 -6.25 0.73
C SER A 169 -13.87 -5.49 1.98
N GLY A 170 -15.19 -5.31 2.09
CA GLY A 170 -15.85 -5.30 3.40
C GLY A 170 -15.74 -6.67 4.08
N ALA A 171 -14.52 -7.16 4.29
CA ALA A 171 -14.26 -8.52 4.74
C ALA A 171 -13.17 -8.54 5.82
N ASN A 172 -13.48 -7.97 6.98
CA ASN A 172 -12.98 -8.53 8.23
C ASN A 172 -14.15 -8.98 9.10
N SER A 173 -14.56 -10.24 8.92
CA SER A 173 -14.98 -11.12 10.01
C SER A 173 -15.21 -12.51 9.43
N LEU A 174 -14.17 -13.34 9.49
CA LEU A 174 -14.30 -14.80 9.44
C LEU A 174 -15.10 -15.26 10.67
N SER A 175 -16.42 -15.30 10.57
CA SER A 175 -17.22 -16.24 11.36
C SER A 175 -17.62 -17.37 10.42
N SER A 176 -17.07 -18.55 10.68
CA SER A 176 -17.40 -19.81 10.06
C SER A 176 -18.91 -19.96 9.85
N GLU A 177 -19.38 -19.92 8.60
CA GLU A 177 -20.45 -20.78 8.07
C GLU A 177 -20.77 -20.43 6.60
N THR A 178 -20.44 -21.38 5.72
CA THR A 178 -20.97 -21.57 4.36
C THR A 178 -20.69 -20.50 3.30
N ALA A 179 -19.63 -20.75 2.54
CA ALA A 179 -19.41 -20.26 1.19
C ALA A 179 -20.63 -20.54 0.30
N SER A 180 -21.33 -19.50 -0.13
CA SER A 180 -22.17 -19.53 -1.32
C SER A 180 -22.34 -18.12 -1.86
N LEU A 181 -22.21 -17.99 -3.19
CA LEU A 181 -22.29 -16.77 -4.03
C LEU A 181 -20.93 -16.01 -4.06
N ASP A 182 -20.13 -15.97 -5.12
CA ASP A 182 -20.41 -15.98 -6.56
C ASP A 182 -19.11 -16.41 -7.28
N PHE A 183 -19.07 -17.59 -7.93
CA PHE A 183 -18.01 -17.96 -8.87
C PHE A 183 -18.57 -17.88 -10.30
N SER A 184 -19.21 -16.76 -10.59
CA SER A 184 -19.42 -16.33 -11.97
C SER A 184 -18.10 -15.65 -12.39
N LEU A 185 -17.67 -15.83 -13.64
CA LEU A 185 -16.43 -15.28 -14.24
C LEU A 185 -15.16 -16.13 -14.14
N ASN A 186 -15.22 -17.43 -14.51
CA ASN A 186 -14.13 -17.98 -15.35
C ASN A 186 -14.52 -19.25 -16.12
N LEU A 187 -15.10 -19.08 -17.31
CA LEU A 187 -14.97 -20.07 -18.39
C LEU A 187 -15.17 -19.41 -19.75
N LEU A 188 -14.24 -18.56 -20.16
CA LEU A 188 -14.16 -18.06 -21.54
C LEU A 188 -12.90 -18.55 -22.24
N VAL A 189 -12.73 -19.87 -22.34
CA VAL A 189 -11.96 -20.52 -23.41
C VAL A 189 -12.66 -21.86 -23.64
N GLN A 190 -13.45 -22.04 -24.69
CA GLN A 190 -13.06 -22.81 -25.88
C GLN A 190 -14.00 -22.52 -27.07
N SER A 191 -14.18 -21.26 -27.46
CA SER A 191 -14.75 -20.94 -28.79
C SER A 191 -13.66 -20.87 -29.86
N TYR A 192 -12.95 -21.99 -30.06
CA TYR A 192 -12.12 -22.29 -31.24
C TYR A 192 -12.00 -23.81 -31.22
N THR A 193 -12.82 -24.59 -31.93
CA THR A 193 -12.83 -24.69 -33.40
C THR A 193 -14.22 -25.03 -33.91
N ALA A 194 -14.85 -24.11 -34.64
CA ALA A 194 -15.86 -24.45 -35.63
C ALA A 194 -15.13 -24.66 -36.98
N PHE A 195 -14.85 -25.91 -37.36
CA PHE A 195 -14.85 -26.43 -38.74
C PHE A 195 -14.20 -27.82 -38.76
N ASP A 196 -14.99 -28.87 -38.57
CA ASP A 196 -14.86 -30.02 -39.48
C ASP A 196 -16.28 -30.37 -39.96
N SER A 197 -16.38 -30.62 -41.25
CA SER A 197 -17.57 -30.41 -42.05
C SER A 197 -18.40 -31.67 -42.25
N ASP A 198 -18.52 -32.55 -41.25
CA ASP A 198 -19.36 -33.75 -41.34
C ASP A 198 -19.82 -34.23 -39.94
N ASP A 199 -21.12 -34.55 -39.86
CA ASP A 199 -21.88 -35.28 -38.81
C ASP A 199 -22.31 -34.59 -37.48
N ASP A 200 -23.63 -34.29 -37.43
CA ASP A 200 -24.57 -34.17 -36.29
C ASP A 200 -24.04 -33.73 -34.89
N ALA A 201 -24.27 -32.45 -34.57
CA ALA A 201 -24.23 -31.96 -33.19
C ALA A 201 -25.52 -32.34 -32.44
N ASP A 202 -25.52 -33.52 -31.80
CA ASP A 202 -26.58 -33.94 -30.90
C ASP A 202 -26.52 -33.17 -29.56
N ILE A 203 -27.47 -32.27 -29.36
CA ILE A 203 -27.64 -31.44 -28.16
C ILE A 203 -28.54 -32.10 -27.10
N SER A 204 -28.85 -33.39 -27.23
CA SER A 204 -29.88 -34.05 -26.42
C SER A 204 -29.49 -34.45 -24.98
N ASN A 205 -28.22 -34.27 -24.58
CA ASN A 205 -27.74 -34.71 -23.25
C ASN A 205 -27.51 -33.61 -22.20
N LEU A 206 -28.11 -32.42 -22.37
CA LEU A 206 -28.21 -31.46 -21.27
C LEU A 206 -29.36 -31.88 -20.33
N ASN A 207 -29.01 -32.61 -19.26
CA ASN A 207 -29.92 -33.01 -18.19
C ASN A 207 -30.61 -31.79 -17.55
N ARG A 208 -31.93 -31.69 -17.74
CA ARG A 208 -32.76 -30.51 -17.47
C ARG A 208 -33.43 -30.52 -16.08
N ASN A 209 -32.81 -31.14 -15.07
CA ASN A 209 -33.46 -31.39 -13.78
C ASN A 209 -32.58 -31.00 -12.57
N ASN A 210 -32.61 -29.73 -12.14
CA ASN A 210 -32.61 -29.38 -10.70
C ASN A 210 -33.00 -27.91 -10.39
N PHE A 211 -33.98 -27.33 -11.11
CA PHE A 211 -34.62 -26.08 -10.67
C PHE A 211 -35.70 -26.40 -9.64
N ASN A 212 -35.31 -26.53 -8.36
CA ASN A 212 -36.30 -26.57 -7.27
C ASN A 212 -36.74 -25.14 -6.91
N ALA A 213 -38.05 -24.91 -7.02
CA ALA A 213 -38.75 -23.67 -6.74
C ALA A 213 -38.76 -23.31 -5.23
N LEU A 214 -38.61 -22.02 -4.92
CA LEU A 214 -38.88 -21.47 -3.57
C LEU A 214 -40.34 -20.97 -3.49
N PRO A 215 -41.02 -21.06 -2.33
CA PRO A 215 -42.42 -20.65 -2.19
C PRO A 215 -42.56 -19.12 -2.10
N VAL A 216 -43.62 -18.59 -2.70
CA VAL A 216 -44.02 -17.17 -2.63
C VAL A 216 -44.78 -16.91 -1.34
N ILE A 217 -44.33 -15.92 -0.56
CA ILE A 217 -45.05 -15.40 0.62
C ILE A 217 -46.00 -14.29 0.13
N GLU A 218 -47.31 -14.49 0.25
CA GLU A 218 -48.30 -13.42 0.06
C GLU A 218 -48.49 -12.65 1.38
N ILE A 219 -48.37 -11.33 1.31
CA ILE A 219 -48.67 -10.41 2.41
C ILE A 219 -50.06 -9.81 2.12
N TYR A 220 -50.99 -9.92 3.07
CA TYR A 220 -52.32 -9.31 3.02
C TYR A 220 -52.29 -7.81 3.28
#